data_AF-A0A7S0BUX6-F1
#
_entry.id   AF-A0A7S0BUX6-F1
#
_cell.length_a   1.000
_cell.length_b   1.000
_cell.length_c   1.000
_cell.angle_alpha   90.00
_cell.angle_beta   90.00
_cell.angle_gamma   90.00
#
_symmetry.space_group_name_H-M   'P 1'
#
loop_
_entity.id
_entity.type
_entity.pdbx_description
1 polymer ?
#
loop_
_entity_poly.entity_id
_entity_poly.type
_entity_poly.pdbx_seq_one_letter_code
_entity_poly.pdbx_strand_id
1 'polypeptide(L)'
;GRLGSGVVFASETSAFDIIGAEYVREVEPGEMVVVNSDGTQSSSPFPRQRRRACVFEHIYFSRPSSAVFGRSVYMSRYRFGEILAGVSQVDADIVVPVPESGIPSALGYA
;
A
#
# COMPACT_ATOMS: atom_id res chain seq x y z
N GLY A 1 0.82 13.20 4.34
CA GLY A 1 -0.17 13.30 5.42
C GLY A 1 -0.05 14.62 6.14
N ARG A 2 -0.93 14.85 7.12
CA ARG A 2 -0.96 16.04 7.97
C ARG A 2 -1.01 15.63 9.43
N LEU A 3 -0.19 16.24 10.28
CA LEU A 3 -0.23 16.07 11.73
C LEU A 3 -0.32 17.47 12.38
N GLY A 4 -1.52 17.84 12.82
CA GLY A 4 -1.81 19.22 13.21
C GLY A 4 -1.58 20.18 12.03
N SER A 5 -0.68 21.15 12.18
CA SER A 5 -0.23 22.05 11.12
C SER A 5 0.97 21.54 10.31
N GLY A 6 1.57 20.42 10.72
CA GLY A 6 2.75 19.84 10.08
C GLY A 6 2.41 18.97 8.86
N VAL A 7 3.33 18.93 7.90
CA VAL A 7 3.28 18.03 6.74
C VAL A 7 4.19 16.84 6.99
N VAL A 8 3.69 15.64 6.74
CA VAL A 8 4.43 14.39 6.96
C VAL A 8 4.48 13.57 5.67
N PHE A 9 5.65 13.01 5.35
CA PHE A 9 5.85 12.06 4.26
C PHE A 9 6.26 10.71 4.84
N ALA A 10 5.79 9.63 4.22
CA ALA A 10 6.17 8.27 4.57
C ALA A 10 6.05 7.38 3.33
N SER A 11 6.84 6.30 3.28
CA SER A 11 6.77 5.31 2.20
C SER A 11 5.47 4.50 2.24
N GLU A 12 4.86 4.37 3.41
CA GLU A 12 3.64 3.61 3.63
C GLU A 12 2.66 4.38 4.52
N THR A 13 1.37 4.19 4.28
CA THR A 13 0.30 4.87 5.03
C THR A 13 0.18 4.40 6.47
N SER A 14 0.62 3.18 6.81
CA SER A 14 0.63 2.70 8.20
C SER A 14 1.45 3.57 9.15
N ALA A 15 2.46 4.29 8.66
CA ALA A 15 3.20 5.26 9.46
C ALA A 15 2.31 6.41 9.95
N PHE A 16 1.30 6.81 9.16
CA PHE A 16 0.36 7.85 9.54
C PHE A 16 -0.55 7.38 10.68
N ASP A 17 -1.05 6.15 10.61
CA ASP A 17 -1.88 5.57 11.67
C ASP A 17 -1.13 5.50 13.01
N ILE A 18 0.15 5.12 12.98
CA ILE A 18 1.00 5.01 14.18
C ILE A 18 1.16 6.36 14.90
N ILE A 19 1.32 7.45 14.14
CA ILE A 19 1.57 8.78 14.71
C ILE A 19 0.30 9.65 14.81
N GLY A 20 -0.86 9.12 14.40
CA GLY A 20 -2.12 9.86 14.36
C GLY A 20 -2.17 10.97 13.29
N ALA A 21 -1.44 10.81 12.18
CA ALA A 21 -1.49 11.74 11.07
C ALA A 21 -2.65 11.41 10.12
N GLU A 22 -3.29 12.43 9.56
CA GLU A 22 -4.30 12.30 8.52
C GLU A 22 -3.63 11.99 7.17
N TYR A 23 -4.11 10.97 6.47
CA TYR A 23 -3.73 10.73 5.08
C TYR A 23 -4.32 11.81 4.17
N VAL A 24 -3.51 12.35 3.26
CA VAL A 24 -3.94 13.42 2.33
C VAL A 24 -3.95 12.92 0.89
N ARG A 25 -2.78 12.51 0.38
CA ARG A 25 -2.60 11.92 -0.96
C ARG A 25 -1.23 11.27 -1.10
N GLU A 26 -1.03 10.52 -2.18
CA GLU A 26 0.29 10.09 -2.65
C GLU A 26 1.05 11.23 -3.32
N VAL A 27 2.39 11.10 -3.35
CA VAL A 27 3.25 11.88 -4.24
C VAL A 27 3.23 11.22 -5.62
N GLU A 28 2.91 11.98 -6.66
CA GLU A 28 2.81 11.45 -8.01
C GLU A 28 4.19 11.14 -8.63
N PRO A 29 4.29 10.18 -9.57
CA PRO A 29 5.54 9.90 -10.27
C PRO A 29 6.09 11.16 -10.97
N GLY A 30 7.31 11.56 -10.59
CA GLY A 30 7.95 12.78 -11.12
C GLY A 30 7.48 14.09 -10.47
N GLU A 31 6.67 14.01 -9.41
CA GLU A 31 6.33 15.17 -8.60
C GLU A 31 7.45 15.54 -7.64
N MET A 32 7.67 16.85 -7.48
CA MET A 32 8.49 17.42 -6.42
C MET A 32 7.60 18.21 -5.47
N VAL A 33 7.60 17.83 -4.18
CA VAL A 33 6.90 18.55 -3.12
C VAL A 33 7.94 19.22 -2.23
N VAL A 34 7.82 20.54 -2.05
CA VAL A 34 8.70 21.35 -1.20
C VAL A 34 7.89 21.90 -0.05
N VAL A 35 8.36 21.69 1.18
CA VAL A 35 7.76 22.23 2.40
C VAL A 35 8.76 23.16 3.07
N ASN A 36 8.36 24.42 3.28
CA ASN A 36 9.18 25.44 3.93
C ASN A 36 8.31 26.36 4.81
N SER A 37 8.87 27.46 5.31
CA SER A 37 8.16 28.44 6.14
C SER A 37 6.96 29.11 5.44
N ASP A 38 6.98 29.17 4.12
CA ASP A 38 5.95 29.83 3.31
C ASP A 38 4.81 28.87 2.94
N GLY A 39 4.94 27.59 3.30
CA GLY A 39 3.92 26.56 3.12
C GLY A 39 4.39 25.37 2.30
N THR A 40 3.46 24.73 1.60
CA THR A 40 3.71 23.55 0.76
C THR A 40 3.51 23.89 -0.69
N GLN A 41 4.53 23.64 -1.51
CA GLN A 41 4.49 23.81 -2.95
C GLN A 41 4.64 22.44 -3.63
N SER A 42 3.89 22.22 -4.70
CA SER A 42 3.96 21.01 -5.52
C SER A 42 4.21 21.41 -6.97
N SER A 43 5.14 20.72 -7.61
CA SER A 43 5.49 20.92 -9.01
C SER A 43 5.79 19.60 -9.71
N SER A 44 5.68 19.59 -11.04
CA SER A 44 6.06 18.44 -11.89
C SER A 44 7.15 18.89 -12.86
N PRO A 45 8.42 18.99 -12.40
CA PRO A 45 9.51 19.52 -13.22
C PRO A 45 9.94 18.54 -14.34
N PHE A 46 9.41 17.31 -14.33
CA PHE A 46 9.72 16.27 -15.30
C PHE A 46 8.51 15.96 -16.20
N PRO A 47 8.75 15.49 -17.45
CA PRO A 47 7.68 15.02 -18.32
C PRO A 47 6.90 13.87 -17.66
N ARG A 48 5.57 13.89 -17.82
CA ARG A 48 4.70 12.81 -17.31
C ARG A 48 5.13 11.45 -17.88
N GLN A 49 5.31 10.49 -16.98
CA GLN A 49 5.60 9.10 -17.33
C GLN A 49 4.44 8.19 -16.88
N ARG A 50 4.29 7.05 -17.54
CA ARG A 50 3.34 6.03 -17.10
C ARG A 50 3.83 5.43 -15.78
N ARG A 51 2.94 5.36 -14.78
CA ARG A 51 3.23 4.72 -13.49
C ARG A 51 3.62 3.25 -13.71
N ARG A 52 4.76 2.84 -13.15
CA ARG A 52 5.24 1.46 -13.09
C ARG A 52 5.52 1.11 -11.63
N ALA A 53 4.44 0.92 -10.88
CA ALA A 53 4.49 0.59 -9.46
C ALA A 53 5.10 -0.79 -9.23
N CYS A 54 5.89 -0.94 -8.16
CA CYS A 54 6.45 -2.23 -7.76
C CYS A 54 5.34 -3.14 -7.26
N VAL A 55 4.99 -4.18 -8.03
CA VAL A 55 3.96 -5.16 -7.62
C VAL A 55 4.34 -5.88 -6.32
N PHE A 56 5.64 -6.00 -6.05
CA PHE A 56 6.16 -6.67 -4.87
C PHE A 56 5.81 -5.97 -3.54
N GLU A 57 5.41 -4.69 -3.58
CA GLU A 57 4.82 -4.01 -2.42
C GLU A 57 3.51 -4.68 -1.98
N HIS A 58 2.65 -5.03 -2.94
CA HIS A 58 1.41 -5.74 -2.66
C HIS A 58 1.62 -7.22 -2.35
N ILE A 59 2.62 -7.85 -2.97
CA ILE A 59 2.91 -9.27 -2.73
C ILE A 59 3.49 -9.48 -1.33
N TYR A 60 4.46 -8.66 -0.91
CA TYR A 60 5.26 -8.98 0.27
C TYR A 60 5.73 -7.78 1.10
N PHE A 61 6.35 -6.76 0.48
CA PHE A 61 7.13 -5.76 1.22
C PHE A 61 6.30 -4.87 2.15
N SER A 62 5.19 -4.33 1.67
CA SER A 62 4.37 -3.42 2.46
C SER A 62 3.62 -4.14 3.57
N ARG A 63 3.34 -3.42 4.66
CA ARG A 63 2.49 -3.93 5.74
C ARG A 63 1.05 -4.14 5.25
N PRO A 64 0.35 -5.19 5.71
CA PRO A 64 -1.04 -5.41 5.33
C PRO A 64 -1.98 -4.24 5.66
N SER A 65 -1.69 -3.53 6.76
CA SER A 65 -2.47 -2.36 7.18
C SER A 65 -2.27 -1.13 6.31
N SER A 66 -1.26 -1.12 5.42
CA SER A 66 -1.02 -0.02 4.50
C SER A 66 -1.95 -0.07 3.29
N ALA A 67 -2.34 1.11 2.81
CA ALA A 67 -2.66 1.36 1.41
C ALA A 67 -1.41 1.89 0.69
N VAL A 68 -1.08 1.27 -0.46
CA VAL A 68 0.05 1.63 -1.32
C VAL A 68 -0.43 1.65 -2.77
N PHE A 69 0.03 2.64 -3.54
CA PHE A 69 -0.42 2.90 -4.92
C PHE A 69 -1.94 3.02 -5.04
N GLY A 70 -2.57 3.62 -4.03
CA GLY A 70 -4.03 3.78 -3.94
C GLY A 70 -4.81 2.49 -3.68
N ARG A 71 -4.17 1.40 -3.26
CA ARG A 71 -4.80 0.09 -3.02
C ARG A 71 -4.45 -0.45 -1.65
N SER A 72 -5.43 -1.03 -0.96
CA SER A 72 -5.18 -1.79 0.27
C SER A 72 -4.27 -2.99 -0.01
N VAL A 73 -3.20 -3.12 0.76
CA VAL A 73 -2.27 -4.26 0.68
C VAL A 73 -2.98 -5.53 1.16
N TYR A 74 -3.69 -5.47 2.29
CA TYR A 74 -4.50 -6.59 2.81
C TYR A 74 -5.46 -7.14 1.75
N MET A 75 -6.30 -6.27 1.16
CA MET A 75 -7.29 -6.72 0.17
C MET A 75 -6.65 -7.22 -1.12
N SER A 76 -5.46 -6.70 -1.48
CA SER A 76 -4.73 -7.22 -2.64
C SER A 76 -4.32 -8.68 -2.41
N ARG A 77 -3.75 -8.97 -1.22
CA ARG A 77 -3.34 -10.33 -0.84
C ARG A 77 -4.51 -11.28 -0.68
N TYR A 78 -5.61 -10.83 -0.07
CA TYR A 78 -6.85 -11.59 0.01
C TYR A 78 -7.33 -12.03 -1.38
N ARG A 79 -7.40 -11.09 -2.34
CA ARG A 79 -7.78 -11.39 -3.73
C ARG A 79 -6.80 -12.32 -4.43
N PHE A 80 -5.50 -12.28 -4.10
CA PHE A 80 -4.55 -13.26 -4.64
C PHE A 80 -4.90 -14.68 -4.18
N GLY A 81 -5.36 -14.84 -2.93
CA GLY A 81 -5.94 -16.07 -2.42
C GLY A 81 -7.16 -16.53 -3.21
N GLU A 82 -8.14 -15.65 -3.40
CA GLU A 82 -9.38 -15.96 -4.16
C GLU A 82 -9.06 -16.41 -5.60
N ILE A 83 -8.12 -15.71 -6.25
CA ILE A 83 -7.66 -16.06 -7.60
C ILE A 83 -7.00 -17.44 -7.59
N LEU A 84 -6.13 -17.71 -6.62
CA LEU A 84 -5.43 -18.99 -6.51
C LEU A 84 -6.40 -20.14 -6.28
N ALA A 85 -7.45 -19.95 -5.46
CA ALA A 85 -8.52 -20.93 -5.30
C ALA A 85 -9.25 -21.16 -6.63
N GLY A 86 -9.57 -20.11 -7.37
CA GLY A 86 -10.25 -20.23 -8.67
C GLY A 86 -9.44 -20.96 -9.76
N VAL A 87 -8.10 -20.91 -9.73
CA VAL A 87 -7.24 -21.53 -10.77
C VAL A 87 -6.57 -22.83 -10.33
N SER A 88 -6.50 -23.10 -9.02
CA SER A 88 -5.73 -24.22 -8.47
C SER A 88 -6.33 -24.72 -7.14
N GLN A 89 -7.64 -24.94 -7.11
CA GLN A 89 -8.31 -25.59 -5.99
C GLN A 89 -7.86 -27.05 -5.85
N VAL A 90 -7.78 -27.54 -4.62
CA VAL A 90 -7.55 -28.96 -4.30
C VAL A 90 -8.59 -29.43 -3.29
N ASP A 91 -8.87 -30.74 -3.29
CA ASP A 91 -9.68 -31.37 -2.25
C ASP A 91 -8.81 -31.57 -1.01
N ALA A 92 -9.07 -30.79 0.03
CA ALA A 92 -8.29 -30.76 1.26
C ALA A 92 -9.17 -30.39 2.45
N ASP A 93 -8.82 -30.87 3.63
CA ASP A 93 -9.61 -30.63 4.85
C ASP A 93 -9.39 -29.24 5.46
N ILE A 94 -8.16 -28.70 5.35
CA ILE A 94 -7.74 -27.47 6.06
C ILE A 94 -6.75 -26.68 5.20
N VAL A 95 -6.88 -25.34 5.24
CA VAL A 95 -5.91 -24.38 4.73
C VAL A 95 -5.18 -23.71 5.89
N VAL A 96 -3.85 -23.71 5.88
CA VAL A 96 -3.03 -23.12 6.95
C VAL A 96 -2.05 -22.09 6.36
N PRO A 97 -2.04 -20.83 6.83
CA PRO A 97 -1.05 -19.85 6.38
C PRO A 97 0.34 -20.12 6.96
N VAL A 98 1.37 -19.68 6.25
CA VAL A 98 2.68 -19.40 6.87
C VAL A 98 2.62 -18.00 7.49
N PRO A 99 2.73 -17.87 8.83
CA PRO A 99 2.69 -16.56 9.49
C PRO A 99 3.95 -15.74 9.18
N GLU A 100 3.88 -14.41 9.14
CA GLU A 100 2.68 -13.54 9.23
C GLU A 100 2.14 -13.17 7.84
N SER A 101 3.00 -13.22 6.82
CA SER A 101 2.72 -12.67 5.48
C SER A 101 1.62 -13.41 4.72
N GLY A 102 1.46 -14.72 4.97
CA GLY A 102 0.52 -15.57 4.23
C GLY A 102 -0.92 -15.51 4.71
N ILE A 103 -1.19 -14.86 5.85
CA ILE A 103 -2.52 -14.88 6.49
C ILE A 103 -3.62 -14.37 5.55
N PRO A 104 -3.53 -13.16 4.94
CA PRO A 104 -4.63 -12.66 4.11
C PRO A 104 -4.86 -13.52 2.87
N SER A 105 -3.78 -14.03 2.25
CA SER A 105 -3.88 -14.88 1.06
C SER A 105 -4.49 -16.24 1.38
N ALA A 106 -4.16 -16.83 2.53
CA ALA A 106 -4.78 -18.09 2.97
C ALA A 106 -6.26 -17.88 3.28
N LEU A 107 -6.62 -16.77 3.94
CA LEU A 107 -8.01 -16.41 4.22
C LEU A 107 -8.84 -16.20 2.94
N GLY A 108 -8.24 -15.66 1.88
CA GLY A 108 -8.93 -15.51 0.59
C GLY A 108 -8.98 -16.80 -0.23
N TYR A 109 -8.07 -17.75 0.02
CA TYR A 109 -8.07 -19.05 -0.66
C TYR A 109 -9.09 -20.03 -0.05
N ALA A 110 -9.25 -19.98 1.27
CA ALA A 110 -10.15 -20.85 2.05
C ALA A 110 -11.63 -20.48 1.88
#